data_AF-A0A959H5X8-F1
#
_entry.id   AF-A0A959H5X8-F1
#
_cell.length_a   1.000
_cell.length_b   1.000
_cell.length_c   1.000
_cell.angle_alpha   90.00
_cell.angle_beta   90.00
_cell.angle_gamma   90.00
#
_symmetry.space_group_name_H-M   'P 1'
#
loop_
_entity.id
_entity.type
_entity.pdbx_description
1 polymer ?
#
loop_
_entity_poly.entity_id
_entity_poly.type
_entity_poly.pdbx_seq_one_letter_code
_entity_poly.pdbx_strand_id
1 'polypeptide(L)'
;MKPFKLLSLLLLPLCLGAQATQPRFVVGPELGADFRKISPVINSNNNYTFGLSVEYPVGKFSLGTAFLYKEYGAHDYREYTGETYQELKEEEWVTYHNYYERHVRLNYYSVPFRLQYRLPCNCVYVQAGIMAD
;
A
#
# COMPACT_ATOMS: atom_id res chain seq x y z
N MET A 1 26.21 -20.85 11.67
CA MET A 1 25.14 -21.81 11.27
C MET A 1 23.97 -21.01 10.74
N LYS A 2 23.57 -21.22 9.47
CA LYS A 2 22.63 -20.36 8.73
C LYS A 2 21.19 -20.91 8.83
N PRO A 3 20.22 -20.21 9.46
CA PRO A 3 18.83 -20.66 9.54
C PRO A 3 18.04 -20.55 8.22
N PHE A 4 18.64 -19.96 7.18
CA PHE A 4 17.96 -19.64 5.92
C PHE A 4 17.55 -20.83 5.05
N LYS A 5 18.10 -22.03 5.30
CA LYS A 5 17.80 -23.22 4.46
C LYS A 5 16.54 -23.98 4.88
N LEU A 6 16.01 -23.78 6.09
CA LEU A 6 14.80 -24.48 6.53
C LEU A 6 13.52 -23.82 5.99
N LEU A 7 13.52 -22.50 5.81
CA LEU A 7 12.33 -21.76 5.38
C LEU A 7 11.95 -22.06 3.92
N SER A 8 12.93 -22.31 3.06
CA SER A 8 12.69 -22.65 1.65
C SER A 8 12.06 -24.04 1.48
N LEU A 9 12.27 -24.96 2.43
CA LEU A 9 11.77 -26.33 2.35
C LEU A 9 10.30 -26.45 2.77
N LEU A 10 9.81 -25.53 3.61
CA LEU A 10 8.42 -25.48 4.07
C LEU A 10 7.47 -24.79 3.07
N LEU A 11 7.99 -24.00 2.13
CA LEU A 11 7.19 -23.32 1.09
C LEU A 11 6.93 -24.18 -0.16
N LEU A 12 7.75 -25.18 -0.45
CA LEU A 12 7.58 -26.03 -1.63
C LEU A 12 6.34 -26.97 -1.59
N PRO A 13 5.93 -27.58 -0.46
CA PRO A 13 4.80 -28.51 -0.48
C PRO A 13 3.42 -27.83 -0.57
N LEU A 14 3.32 -26.51 -0.32
CA LEU A 14 2.06 -25.76 -0.45
C LEU A 14 1.59 -25.59 -1.90
N CYS A 15 2.48 -25.76 -2.89
CA CYS A 15 2.13 -25.63 -4.31
C CYS A 15 1.61 -26.92 -4.96
N LEU A 16 1.76 -28.08 -4.33
CA LEU A 16 1.43 -29.38 -4.94
C LEU A 16 0.00 -29.88 -4.64
N GLY A 17 -0.74 -29.20 -3.76
CA GLY A 17 -2.08 -29.62 -3.33
C GLY A 17 -3.27 -29.02 -4.10
N ALA A 18 -3.05 -28.09 -5.04
CA ALA A 18 -4.13 -27.35 -5.69
C ALA A 18 -4.54 -27.96 -7.04
N GLN A 19 -5.05 -29.21 -7.04
CA GLN A 19 -5.69 -29.78 -8.22
C GLN A 19 -7.17 -30.10 -8.00
N ALA A 20 -7.96 -29.69 -9.00
CA ALA A 20 -9.30 -30.17 -9.34
C ALA A 20 -10.49 -29.69 -8.50
N THR A 21 -10.75 -28.38 -8.51
CA THR A 21 -12.09 -27.81 -8.74
C THR A 21 -11.91 -26.31 -8.98
N GLN A 22 -12.40 -25.77 -10.10
CA GLN A 22 -12.43 -24.31 -10.26
C GLN A 22 -13.36 -23.76 -9.18
N PRO A 23 -12.87 -22.97 -8.21
CA PRO A 23 -13.73 -22.40 -7.18
C PRO A 23 -14.72 -21.46 -7.86
N ARG A 24 -16.03 -21.61 -7.62
CA ARG A 24 -17.03 -20.80 -8.31
C ARG A 24 -17.01 -19.32 -7.89
N PHE A 25 -16.44 -19.03 -6.73
CA PHE A 25 -16.30 -17.68 -6.17
C PHE A 25 -15.33 -17.76 -5.00
N VAL A 26 -14.44 -16.78 -4.87
CA VAL A 26 -13.48 -16.69 -3.76
C VAL A 26 -13.69 -15.36 -3.05
N VAL A 27 -13.82 -15.41 -1.74
CA VAL A 27 -13.87 -14.23 -0.86
C VAL A 27 -12.79 -14.40 0.18
N GLY A 28 -11.98 -13.38 0.40
CA GLY A 28 -10.88 -13.47 1.35
C GLY A 28 -10.46 -12.14 1.93
N PRO A 29 -9.80 -12.14 3.09
CA PRO A 29 -9.13 -10.95 3.60
C PRO A 29 -7.95 -10.59 2.70
N GLU A 30 -7.71 -9.29 2.57
CA GLU A 30 -6.55 -8.75 1.88
C GLU A 30 -5.76 -7.84 2.80
N LEU A 31 -4.45 -7.99 2.79
CA LEU A 31 -3.51 -7.16 3.52
C LEU A 31 -2.40 -6.73 2.56
N GLY A 32 -2.02 -5.46 2.62
CA GLY A 32 -0.99 -4.87 1.79
C GLY A 32 -0.16 -3.88 2.58
N ALA A 33 1.10 -3.72 2.18
CA ALA A 33 1.97 -2.65 2.62
C ALA A 33 2.52 -1.96 1.38
N ASP A 34 2.45 -0.64 1.35
CA ASP A 34 2.96 0.18 0.25
C ASP A 34 4.15 1.02 0.71
N PHE A 35 5.26 0.89 -0.01
CA PHE A 35 6.50 1.63 0.21
C PHE A 35 6.67 2.66 -0.90
N ARG A 36 5.75 3.62 -0.98
CA ARG A 36 5.81 4.73 -1.93
C ARG A 36 5.97 6.06 -1.20
N LYS A 37 6.90 6.87 -1.71
CA LYS A 37 7.05 8.26 -1.29
C LYS A 37 6.07 9.10 -2.12
N ILE A 38 4.96 9.51 -1.52
CA ILE A 38 3.90 10.28 -2.22
C ILE A 38 4.41 11.67 -2.66
N SER A 39 5.39 12.22 -1.97
CA SER A 39 6.05 13.49 -2.31
C SER A 39 7.43 13.58 -1.66
N PRO A 40 8.39 14.35 -2.21
CA PRO A 40 9.68 14.61 -1.56
C PRO A 40 9.55 15.18 -0.13
N VAL A 41 8.45 15.87 0.17
CA VAL A 41 8.13 16.44 1.49
C VAL A 41 7.44 15.42 2.40
N ILE A 42 6.77 14.42 1.82
CA ILE A 42 5.90 13.48 2.53
C ILE A 42 6.69 12.19 2.79
N ASN A 43 7.21 12.05 4.01
CA ASN A 43 7.88 10.83 4.46
C ASN A 43 6.85 9.83 5.05
N SER A 44 5.97 9.27 4.22
CA SER A 44 5.06 8.21 4.64
C SER A 44 5.78 6.86 4.58
N ASN A 45 6.53 6.51 5.62
CA ASN A 45 7.31 5.27 5.60
C ASN A 45 6.47 4.00 5.78
N ASN A 46 5.24 4.13 6.30
CA ASN A 46 4.38 3.00 6.63
C ASN A 46 2.96 3.26 6.14
N ASN A 47 2.65 2.79 4.93
CA ASN A 47 1.29 2.76 4.41
C ASN A 47 0.79 1.32 4.46
N TYR A 48 -0.35 1.12 5.12
CA TYR A 48 -0.96 -0.20 5.23
C TYR A 48 -2.32 -0.19 4.55
N THR A 49 -2.67 -1.34 4.00
CA THR A 49 -3.96 -1.57 3.37
C THR A 49 -4.54 -2.85 3.93
N PHE A 50 -5.81 -2.81 4.31
CA PHE A 50 -6.53 -4.01 4.71
C PHE A 50 -7.96 -3.98 4.20
N GLY A 51 -8.54 -5.14 3.94
CA GLY A 51 -9.91 -5.21 3.46
C GLY A 51 -10.36 -6.59 3.06
N LEU A 52 -11.39 -6.63 2.24
CA LEU A 52 -11.98 -7.86 1.71
C LEU A 52 -11.91 -7.86 0.20
N SER A 53 -11.40 -8.94 -0.36
CA SER A 53 -11.36 -9.19 -1.79
C SER A 53 -12.35 -10.26 -2.20
N VAL A 54 -12.83 -10.11 -3.42
CA VAL A 54 -13.78 -10.99 -4.07
C VAL A 54 -13.27 -11.28 -5.46
N GLU A 55 -13.21 -12.56 -5.83
CA GLU A 55 -12.72 -13.00 -7.11
C GLU A 55 -13.61 -14.07 -7.73
N TYR A 56 -13.84 -13.93 -9.03
CA TYR A 56 -14.57 -14.86 -9.87
C TYR A 56 -13.64 -15.41 -10.97
N PRO A 57 -13.29 -16.71 -10.93
CA PRO A 57 -12.47 -17.29 -11.98
C PRO A 57 -13.27 -17.62 -13.23
N VAL A 58 -12.72 -17.21 -14.38
CA VAL A 58 -13.24 -17.47 -15.72
C VAL A 58 -12.14 -18.20 -16.50
N GLY A 59 -12.17 -19.53 -16.47
CA GLY A 59 -11.17 -20.35 -17.16
C GLY A 59 -9.77 -20.19 -16.56
N LYS A 60 -8.85 -19.59 -17.34
CA LYS A 60 -7.47 -19.27 -16.92
C LYS A 60 -7.34 -17.86 -16.35
N PHE A 61 -8.40 -17.05 -16.40
CA PHE A 61 -8.40 -15.70 -15.85
C PHE A 61 -9.19 -15.66 -14.55
N SER A 62 -8.90 -14.66 -13.71
CA SER A 62 -9.71 -14.29 -12.55
C SER A 62 -10.05 -12.81 -12.64
N LEU A 63 -11.33 -12.50 -12.52
CA LEU A 63 -11.83 -11.14 -12.40
C LEU A 63 -12.14 -10.90 -10.94
N GLY A 64 -11.64 -9.80 -10.39
CA GLY A 64 -11.82 -9.52 -8.97
C GLY A 64 -12.01 -8.07 -8.67
N THR A 65 -12.54 -7.82 -7.48
CA THR A 65 -12.56 -6.51 -6.86
C THR A 65 -12.28 -6.64 -5.37
N ALA A 66 -12.03 -5.53 -4.70
CA ALA A 66 -11.96 -5.51 -3.25
C ALA A 66 -12.51 -4.21 -2.70
N PHE A 67 -12.84 -4.25 -1.42
CA PHE A 67 -13.06 -3.06 -0.63
C PHE A 67 -11.92 -2.94 0.37
N LEU A 68 -11.05 -1.96 0.14
CA LEU A 68 -9.80 -1.78 0.87
C LEU A 68 -9.85 -0.47 1.64
N TYR A 69 -9.47 -0.50 2.91
CA TYR A 69 -9.13 0.69 3.67
C TYR A 69 -7.62 0.89 3.58
N LYS A 70 -7.21 2.08 3.17
CA LYS A 70 -5.81 2.48 3.08
C LYS A 70 -5.53 3.54 4.14
N GLU A 71 -4.56 3.26 4.99
CA GLU A 71 -4.05 4.19 6.00
C GLU A 71 -2.68 4.69 5.55
N TYR A 72 -2.62 6.00 5.28
CA TYR A 72 -1.37 6.71 5.11
C TYR A 72 -1.05 7.38 6.45
N GLY A 73 0.15 7.14 6.94
CA GLY A 73 0.59 7.59 8.26
C GLY A 73 0.46 9.11 8.49
N ALA A 74 0.76 9.57 9.70
CA ALA A 74 0.72 11.00 10.00
C ALA A 74 1.66 11.79 9.07
N HIS A 75 1.15 12.90 8.55
CA HIS A 75 1.87 13.80 7.66
C HIS A 75 2.01 15.17 8.29
N ASP A 76 3.24 15.68 8.30
CA ASP A 76 3.53 17.04 8.72
C ASP A 76 3.61 17.92 7.48
N TYR A 77 2.79 18.97 7.45
CA TYR A 77 2.98 20.06 6.51
C TYR A 77 3.24 21.37 7.23
N ARG A 78 4.17 22.14 6.67
CA ARG A 78 4.50 23.48 7.15
C ARG A 78 3.87 24.48 6.20
N GLU A 79 2.95 25.28 6.72
CA GLU A 79 2.29 26.36 5.98
C GLU A 79 2.87 27.69 6.44
N TYR A 80 3.38 28.50 5.53
CA TYR A 80 3.89 29.82 5.87
C TYR A 80 2.73 30.69 6.37
N THR A 81 2.88 31.27 7.55
CA THR A 81 1.81 32.04 8.22
C THR A 81 1.56 33.41 7.59
N GLY A 82 2.47 33.87 6.71
CA GLY A 82 2.49 35.26 6.25
C GLY A 82 3.29 36.19 7.18
N GLU A 83 3.60 35.75 8.40
CA GLU A 83 4.34 36.55 9.37
C GLU A 83 5.84 36.36 9.22
N THR A 84 6.52 37.51 9.12
CA THR A 84 7.97 37.63 9.15
C THR A 84 8.35 38.61 10.24
N TYR A 85 9.37 38.27 11.01
CA TYR A 85 9.96 39.20 11.98
C TYR A 85 11.48 39.23 11.82
N GLN A 86 12.06 40.36 12.18
CA GLN A 86 13.50 40.57 12.12
C GLN A 86 14.05 40.64 13.54
N GLU A 87 15.13 39.92 13.78
CA GLU A 87 15.85 39.94 15.05
C GLU A 87 17.29 40.36 14.76
N LEU A 88 17.81 41.30 15.54
CA LEU A 88 19.21 41.69 15.46
C LEU A 88 20.03 40.70 16.27
N LYS A 89 20.84 39.88 15.59
CA LYS A 89 21.78 38.93 16.23
C LYS A 89 23.19 39.22 15.74
N GLU A 90 24.11 39.37 16.69
CA GLU A 90 25.54 39.52 16.40
C GLU A 90 25.83 40.61 15.35
N GLU A 91 25.16 41.76 15.49
CA GLU A 91 25.26 42.95 14.61
C GLU A 91 24.64 42.79 13.20
N GLU A 92 24.02 41.64 12.89
CA GLU A 92 23.31 41.41 11.63
C GLU A 92 21.79 41.24 11.84
N TRP A 93 21.01 41.78 10.89
CA TRP A 93 19.56 41.61 10.87
C TRP A 93 19.22 40.25 10.25
N VAL A 94 18.71 39.33 11.06
CA VAL A 94 18.25 38.01 10.61
C VAL A 94 16.74 38.04 10.43
N THR A 95 16.26 37.64 9.25
CA THR A 95 14.82 37.53 8.95
C THR A 95 14.34 36.12 9.28
N TYR A 96 13.35 36.02 10.16
CA TYR A 96 12.70 34.77 10.54
C TYR A 96 11.31 34.69 9.91
N HIS A 97 10.97 33.50 9.41
CA HIS A 97 9.68 33.18 8.81
C HIS A 97 8.90 32.25 9.75
N ASN A 98 7.69 32.65 10.14
CA ASN A 98 6.81 31.81 10.95
C ASN A 98 6.07 30.80 10.07
N TYR A 99 6.06 29.55 10.49
CA TYR A 99 5.31 28.47 9.84
C TYR A 99 4.36 27.81 10.83
N TYR A 100 3.14 27.52 10.41
CA TYR A 100 2.26 26.59 11.12
C TYR A 100 2.67 25.17 10.76
N GLU A 101 2.87 24.34 11.78
CA GLU A 101 3.02 22.90 11.61
C GLU A 101 1.66 22.24 11.83
N ARG A 102 1.22 21.48 10.84
CA ARG A 102 -0.07 20.78 10.90
C ARG A 102 0.15 19.30 10.62
N HIS A 103 -0.54 18.48 11.41
CA HIS A 103 -0.51 17.03 11.33
C HIS A 103 -1.81 16.54 10.71
N VAL A 104 -1.75 15.88 9.55
CA VAL A 104 -2.92 15.30 8.90
C VAL A 104 -2.69 13.82 8.66
N ARG A 105 -3.71 13.02 8.94
CA ARG A 105 -3.75 11.60 8.58
C ARG A 105 -4.62 11.44 7.35
N LEU A 106 -4.09 10.84 6.29
CA LEU A 106 -4.83 10.60 5.06
C LEU A 106 -5.32 9.15 5.04
N ASN A 107 -6.61 8.97 5.29
CA ASN A 107 -7.25 7.66 5.24
C ASN A 107 -8.30 7.68 4.15
N TYR A 108 -8.32 6.67 3.28
CA TYR A 108 -9.33 6.57 2.24
C TYR A 108 -9.67 5.12 1.91
N TYR A 109 -10.85 4.95 1.31
CA TYR A 109 -11.31 3.66 0.82
C TYR A 109 -10.99 3.52 -0.65
N SER A 110 -10.60 2.32 -1.06
CA SER A 110 -10.19 2.01 -2.42
C SER A 110 -10.93 0.78 -2.91
N VAL A 111 -11.44 0.87 -4.14
CA VAL A 111 -12.13 -0.24 -4.81
C VAL A 111 -11.38 -0.61 -6.08
N PRO A 112 -10.33 -1.46 -6.00
CA PRO A 112 -9.63 -1.91 -7.19
C PRO A 112 -10.49 -2.88 -8.01
N PHE A 113 -10.41 -2.76 -9.34
CA PHE A 113 -10.80 -3.81 -10.27
C PHE A 113 -9.56 -4.54 -10.75
N ARG A 114 -9.58 -5.87 -10.75
CA ARG A 114 -8.42 -6.73 -11.01
C ARG A 114 -8.70 -7.76 -12.07
N LEU A 115 -7.71 -7.98 -12.90
CA LEU A 115 -7.62 -9.10 -13.83
C LEU A 115 -6.33 -9.86 -13.52
N GLN A 116 -6.46 -11.14 -13.19
CA GLN A 116 -5.32 -12.03 -12.93
C GLN A 116 -5.28 -13.17 -13.93
N TYR A 117 -4.08 -13.57 -14.34
CA TYR A 117 -3.88 -14.77 -15.14
C TYR A 117 -3.33 -15.91 -14.28
N ARG A 118 -3.98 -17.07 -14.33
CA ARG A 118 -3.66 -18.28 -13.57
C ARG A 118 -2.97 -19.32 -14.46
N LEU A 119 -1.84 -19.83 -13.98
CA LEU A 119 -1.15 -20.95 -14.60
C LEU A 119 -1.84 -22.28 -14.26
N PRO A 120 -1.55 -23.38 -14.98
CA PRO A 120 -2.14 -24.70 -14.71
C PRO A 120 -1.92 -25.23 -13.27
N CYS A 121 -0.93 -24.68 -12.54
CA CYS A 121 -0.70 -24.96 -11.12
C CYS A 121 -1.60 -24.14 -10.16
N ASN A 122 -2.59 -23.40 -10.68
CA ASN A 122 -3.37 -22.38 -9.95
C ASN A 122 -2.52 -21.25 -9.35
N CYS A 123 -1.26 -21.10 -9.77
CA CYS A 123 -0.41 -19.99 -9.39
C CYS A 123 -0.82 -18.72 -10.16
N VAL A 124 -0.95 -17.58 -9.47
CA VAL A 124 -1.17 -16.27 -10.09
C VAL A 124 0.17 -15.75 -10.59
N TYR A 125 0.26 -15.46 -11.90
CA TYR A 125 1.52 -15.07 -12.55
C TYR A 125 1.61 -13.56 -12.79
N VAL A 126 0.50 -12.96 -13.24
CA VAL A 126 0.41 -11.53 -13.56
C VAL A 126 -0.92 -11.01 -13.06
N GLN A 127 -0.86 -9.85 -12.42
CA GLN A 127 -2.01 -9.09 -11.96
C GLN A 127 -1.96 -7.70 -12.59
N ALA A 128 -3.03 -7.32 -13.26
CA ALA A 128 -3.29 -5.95 -13.66
C ALA A 128 -4.52 -5.44 -12.92
N GLY A 129 -4.53 -4.17 -12.55
CA GLY A 129 -5.69 -3.59 -11.91
C GLY A 129 -5.75 -2.08 -12.06
N ILE A 130 -6.97 -1.57 -12.02
CA ILE A 130 -7.25 -0.13 -11.98
C ILE A 130 -7.83 0.15 -10.60
N MET A 131 -7.31 1.17 -9.94
CA MET A 131 -7.77 1.62 -8.63
C MET A 131 -8.59 2.90 -8.81
N ALA A 132 -9.79 2.90 -8.23
CA ALA A 132 -10.50 4.13 -7.91
C ALA A 132 -10.25 4.42 -6.42
N ASP A 133 -9.68 5.59 -6.16
CA ASP A 133 -9.31 6.10 -4.84
C ASP A 133 -10.09 7.39 -4.55
#